data_AF-A0A3L7UI10-F1
#
_entry.id   AF-A0A3L7UI10-F1
#
_cell.length_a   1.000
_cell.length_b   1.000
_cell.length_c   1.000
_cell.angle_alpha   90.00
_cell.angle_beta   90.00
_cell.angle_gamma   90.00
#
_symmetry.space_group_name_H-M   'P 1'
#
loop_
_entity.id
_entity.type
_entity.pdbx_description
1 polymer ?
#
loop_
_entity_poly.entity_id
_entity_poly.type
_entity_poly.pdbx_seq_one_letter_code
_entity_poly.pdbx_strand_id
1 'polypeptide(L)'
;MNPSIAKQADESESLFPLPLSDFEFYMFVDNRPSYPMVFTMIVHLSGSLDRTHFTAAVNSALSCHPLLNCRVQKLSGRGWCWVADLGASPMID
;
A
#
# COMPACT_ATOMS: atom_id res chain seq x y z
N MET A 1 15.51 13.69 -16.33
CA MET A 1 15.42 12.63 -15.29
C MET A 1 15.79 13.26 -13.96
N ASN A 2 14.85 13.33 -13.02
CA ASN A 2 15.04 14.03 -11.74
C ASN A 2 15.75 13.07 -10.77
N PRO A 3 16.92 13.41 -10.21
CA PRO A 3 17.75 12.50 -9.40
C PRO A 3 17.13 12.07 -8.06
N SER A 4 15.95 12.62 -7.70
CA SER A 4 15.25 12.30 -6.45
C SER A 4 14.57 10.92 -6.45
N ILE A 5 14.19 10.38 -7.61
CA ILE A 5 13.42 9.12 -7.70
C ILE A 5 14.29 7.91 -7.36
N ALA A 6 15.59 7.97 -7.67
CA ALA A 6 16.52 6.87 -7.44
C ALA A 6 16.85 6.62 -5.96
N LYS A 7 16.63 7.61 -5.07
CA LYS A 7 16.95 7.49 -3.64
C LYS A 7 15.82 6.83 -2.82
N GLN A 8 14.59 6.80 -3.33
CA GLN A 8 13.43 6.27 -2.58
C GLN A 8 13.29 4.74 -2.63
N ALA A 9 13.81 4.08 -3.67
CA ALA A 9 13.75 2.62 -3.75
C ALA A 9 14.63 1.93 -2.67
N ASP A 10 15.81 2.50 -2.39
CA ASP A 10 16.82 1.98 -1.45
C ASP A 10 16.36 2.06 0.03
N GLU A 11 15.63 3.12 0.41
CA GLU A 11 15.10 3.26 1.78
C GLU A 11 13.89 2.35 2.06
N SER A 12 13.12 1.98 1.03
CA SER A 12 11.94 1.13 1.18
C SER A 12 12.28 -0.33 1.53
N GLU A 13 13.42 -0.85 1.05
CA GLU A 13 13.93 -2.17 1.45
C GLU A 13 14.36 -2.19 2.92
N SER A 14 14.82 -1.05 3.46
CA SER A 14 15.21 -0.96 4.88
C SER A 14 14.04 -0.96 5.86
N LEU A 15 12.81 -0.65 5.37
CA LEU A 15 11.62 -0.55 6.20
C LEU A 15 11.03 -1.93 6.55
N PHE A 16 11.15 -2.91 5.65
CA PHE A 16 10.48 -4.20 5.78
C PHE A 16 11.44 -5.33 6.24
N PRO A 17 10.98 -6.30 7.05
CA PRO A 17 9.62 -6.44 7.57
C PRO A 17 9.36 -5.45 8.72
N LEU A 18 8.25 -4.72 8.62
CA LEU A 18 7.81 -3.74 9.60
C LEU A 18 6.74 -4.37 10.50
N PRO A 19 6.97 -4.56 11.81
CA PRO A 19 5.93 -5.06 12.72
C PRO A 19 4.68 -4.19 12.68
N LEU A 20 3.50 -4.81 12.77
CA LEU A 20 2.26 -4.05 12.95
C LEU A 20 2.32 -3.31 14.30
N SER A 21 1.87 -2.05 14.30
CA SER A 21 1.55 -1.35 15.54
C SER A 21 0.36 -2.02 16.24
N ASP A 22 0.21 -1.75 17.54
CA ASP A 22 -0.89 -2.32 18.33
C ASP A 22 -2.27 -2.01 17.73
N PHE A 23 -2.45 -0.81 17.17
CA PHE A 23 -3.68 -0.41 16.53
C PHE A 23 -3.93 -1.15 15.21
N GLU A 24 -2.92 -1.27 14.36
CA GLU A 24 -3.03 -2.03 13.11
C GLU A 24 -3.28 -3.52 13.37
N PHE A 25 -2.62 -4.09 14.37
CA PHE A 25 -2.86 -5.47 14.78
C PHE A 25 -4.30 -5.66 15.28
N TYR A 26 -4.82 -4.72 16.08
CA TYR A 26 -6.21 -4.73 16.51
C TYR A 26 -7.18 -4.69 15.31
N MET A 27 -6.98 -3.78 14.36
CA MET A 27 -7.81 -3.69 13.15
C MET A 27 -7.73 -4.97 12.30
N PHE A 28 -6.54 -5.53 12.16
CA PHE A 28 -6.31 -6.74 11.38
C PHE A 28 -7.01 -7.96 11.99
N VAL A 29 -6.95 -8.11 13.32
CA VAL A 29 -7.58 -9.21 14.04
C VAL A 29 -9.10 -9.10 14.07
N ASP A 30 -9.65 -7.87 14.14
CA ASP A 30 -11.10 -7.69 14.14
C ASP A 30 -11.75 -7.76 12.75
N ASN A 31 -10.95 -7.74 11.68
CA ASN A 31 -11.44 -7.88 10.30
C ASN A 31 -12.15 -9.22 10.07
N ARG A 32 -13.45 -9.18 9.74
CA ARG A 32 -14.27 -10.37 9.47
C ARG A 32 -14.95 -10.26 8.10
N PRO A 33 -15.19 -11.38 7.38
CA PRO A 33 -15.91 -11.33 6.11
C PRO A 33 -17.31 -10.69 6.20
N SER A 34 -17.99 -10.82 7.34
CA SER A 34 -19.29 -10.20 7.58
C SER A 34 -19.22 -8.74 8.04
N TYR A 35 -18.07 -8.28 8.52
CA TYR A 35 -17.81 -6.92 9.03
C TYR A 35 -16.37 -6.53 8.69
N PRO A 36 -16.09 -6.15 7.43
CA PRO A 36 -14.73 -5.84 7.02
C PRO A 36 -14.24 -4.56 7.71
N MET A 37 -13.01 -4.59 8.23
CA MET A 37 -12.35 -3.43 8.85
C MET A 37 -11.73 -2.54 7.77
N VAL A 38 -12.59 -1.99 6.92
CA VAL A 38 -12.25 -1.08 5.82
C VAL A 38 -13.10 0.18 5.91
N PHE A 39 -12.60 1.27 5.33
CA PHE A 39 -13.40 2.45 5.08
C PHE A 39 -13.64 2.61 3.58
N THR A 40 -14.86 2.96 3.20
CA THR A 40 -15.21 3.21 1.80
C THR A 40 -15.17 4.71 1.54
N MET A 41 -14.47 5.10 0.48
CA MET A 41 -14.49 6.48 -0.03
C MET A 41 -15.24 6.52 -1.35
N ILE A 42 -16.20 7.43 -1.48
CA ILE A 42 -16.91 7.71 -2.73
C ILE A 42 -16.55 9.12 -3.14
N VAL A 43 -16.01 9.27 -4.35
CA VAL A 43 -15.60 10.56 -4.91
C VAL A 43 -16.41 10.82 -6.16
N HIS A 44 -17.03 12.00 -6.22
CA HIS A 44 -17.76 12.45 -7.40
C HIS A 44 -16.86 13.33 -8.26
N LEU A 45 -16.60 12.89 -9.49
CA LEU A 45 -15.78 13.59 -10.47
C LEU A 45 -16.61 13.81 -11.74
N SER A 46 -16.28 14.85 -12.51
CA SER A 46 -16.89 15.15 -13.80
C SER A 46 -15.81 15.42 -14.85
N GLY A 47 -16.13 15.12 -16.12
CA GLY A 47 -15.21 15.28 -17.25
C GLY A 47 -14.79 13.95 -17.88
N SER A 48 -13.70 13.98 -18.63
CA SER A 48 -13.12 12.80 -19.29
C SER A 48 -11.91 12.30 -18.50
N LEU A 49 -11.84 10.99 -18.31
CA LEU A 49 -10.69 10.35 -17.69
C LEU A 49 -9.57 10.19 -18.72
N ASP A 50 -8.48 10.93 -18.54
CA ASP A 50 -7.24 10.65 -19.26
C ASP A 50 -6.54 9.46 -18.60
N ARG A 51 -6.66 8.28 -19.23
CA ARG A 51 -6.08 7.04 -18.71
C ARG A 51 -4.55 7.11 -18.56
N THR A 52 -3.85 7.84 -19.44
CA THR A 52 -2.38 7.92 -19.40
C THR A 52 -1.92 8.71 -18.18
N HIS A 53 -2.51 9.90 -17.98
CA HIS A 53 -2.18 10.74 -16.83
C HIS A 53 -2.63 10.09 -15.51
N PHE A 54 -3.78 9.42 -15.52
CA PHE A 54 -4.26 8.68 -14.36
C PHE A 54 -3.30 7.55 -13.96
N THR A 55 -2.89 6.69 -14.90
CA THR A 55 -1.93 5.61 -14.61
C THR A 55 -0.58 6.15 -14.14
N ALA A 56 -0.11 7.27 -14.72
CA ALA A 56 1.12 7.91 -14.25
C ALA A 56 1.00 8.42 -12.81
N ALA A 57 -0.14 9.00 -12.43
CA ALA A 57 -0.41 9.46 -11.08
C ALA A 57 -0.45 8.29 -10.07
N VAL A 58 -1.08 7.17 -10.44
CA VAL A 58 -1.10 5.94 -9.62
C VAL A 58 0.32 5.43 -9.38
N ASN A 59 1.12 5.30 -10.44
CA ASN A 59 2.51 4.84 -10.31
C ASN A 59 3.34 5.78 -9.44
N SER A 60 3.12 7.10 -9.57
CA SER A 60 3.76 8.09 -8.71
C SER A 60 3.36 7.89 -7.24
N ALA A 61 2.08 7.69 -6.95
CA ALA A 61 1.60 7.46 -5.58
C ALA A 61 2.20 6.18 -4.97
N LEU A 62 2.23 5.08 -5.75
CA LEU A 62 2.85 3.82 -5.32
C LEU A 62 4.34 4.00 -5.00
N SER A 63 5.08 4.78 -5.79
CA SER A 63 6.50 5.06 -5.54
C SER A 63 6.76 5.90 -4.28
N CYS A 64 5.82 6.78 -3.92
CA CYS A 64 5.93 7.65 -2.75
C CYS A 64 5.52 6.96 -1.44
N HIS A 65 4.73 5.89 -1.51
CA HIS A 65 4.10 5.28 -0.35
C HIS A 65 4.39 3.76 -0.30
N PRO A 66 5.50 3.34 0.33
CA PRO A 66 5.91 1.93 0.37
C PRO A 66 4.84 0.97 0.91
N LEU A 67 4.01 1.43 1.86
CA LEU A 67 2.93 0.63 2.44
C LEU A 67 1.82 0.27 1.44
N LEU A 68 1.69 0.99 0.31
CA LEU A 68 0.73 0.63 -0.74
C LEU A 68 1.20 -0.56 -1.59
N ASN A 69 2.47 -0.95 -1.51
CA ASN A 69 3.06 -2.11 -2.21
C ASN A 69 3.47 -3.21 -1.22
N CYS A 70 2.68 -3.43 -0.17
CA CYS A 70 3.00 -4.41 0.86
C CYS A 70 1.76 -5.21 1.27
N ARG A 71 2.00 -6.31 1.98
CA ARG A 71 0.95 -7.14 2.57
C ARG A 71 1.26 -7.47 4.02
N VAL A 72 0.24 -7.84 4.78
CA VAL A 72 0.41 -8.36 6.14
C VAL A 72 0.71 -9.86 6.08
N GLN A 73 1.80 -10.27 6.74
CA GLN A 73 2.20 -11.69 6.83
C GLN A 73 2.68 -12.03 8.25
N LYS A 74 2.35 -13.23 8.73
CA LYS A 74 2.89 -13.75 9.98
C LYS A 74 4.29 -14.35 9.73
N LEU A 75 5.29 -13.84 10.44
CA LEU A 75 6.68 -14.27 10.37
C LEU A 75 7.11 -15.02 11.64
N SER A 76 7.87 -16.09 11.48
CA SER A 76 8.41 -16.86 12.60
C SER A 76 9.32 -15.98 13.48
N GLY A 77 9.07 -15.97 14.78
CA GLY A 77 9.85 -15.18 15.75
C GLY A 77 9.64 -13.66 15.72
N ARG A 78 8.80 -13.13 14.80
CA ARG A 78 8.53 -11.67 14.69
C ARG A 78 7.05 -11.29 14.77
N GLY A 79 6.13 -12.24 14.62
CA GLY A 79 4.69 -11.97 14.67
C GLY A 79 4.16 -11.44 13.34
N TRP A 80 3.14 -10.57 13.39
CA TRP A 80 2.54 -9.99 12.19
C TRP A 80 3.32 -8.76 11.74
N CYS A 81 3.70 -8.74 10.45
CA CYS A 81 4.46 -7.66 9.87
C CYS A 81 3.90 -7.27 8.50
N TRP A 82 4.03 -6.00 8.14
CA TRP A 82 4.05 -5.57 6.76
C TRP A 82 5.30 -6.13 6.07
N VAL A 83 5.13 -6.77 4.93
CA VAL A 83 6.20 -7.28 4.07
C VAL A 83 6.00 -6.74 2.66
N ALA A 84 7.10 -6.35 2.00
CA ALA A 84 7.04 -5.87 0.62
C ALA A 84 6.39 -6.91 -0.30
N ASP A 85 5.49 -6.46 -1.17
CA ASP A 85 4.84 -7.26 -2.20
C ASP A 85 4.97 -6.52 -3.55
N LEU A 86 6.19 -6.55 -4.09
CA LEU A 86 6.58 -5.83 -5.31
C LEU A 86 5.84 -6.32 -6.58
N GLY A 87 5.03 -7.37 -6.47
CA GLY A 87 4.19 -7.90 -7.56
C GLY A 87 2.71 -7.51 -7.46
N ALA A 88 2.29 -6.88 -6.36
CA ALA A 88 0.90 -6.47 -6.18
C ALA A 88 0.59 -5.25 -7.06
N SER A 89 -0.33 -5.41 -8.01
CA SER A 89 -0.89 -4.28 -8.75
C SER A 89 -2.24 -3.89 -8.14
N PRO A 90 -2.50 -2.60 -7.89
CA PRO A 90 -3.82 -2.19 -7.44
C PRO A 90 -4.86 -2.55 -8.49
N MET A 91 -5.99 -3.11 -8.06
CA MET A 91 -7.13 -3.27 -8.95
C MET A 91 -7.70 -1.89 -9.26
N ILE A 92 -7.58 -1.48 -10.51
CA ILE A 92 -8.09 -0.23 -11.04
C ILE A 92 -8.89 -0.61 -12.29
N ASP A 93 -10.17 -0.32 -12.29
CA ASP A 93 -11.11 -0.51 -13.40
C ASP A 93 -11.20 0.72 -14.34
#